data_AF-A0A3L6N147-F1
#
_entry.id   AF-A0A3L6N147-F1
#
_cell.length_a   1.000
_cell.length_b   1.000
_cell.length_c   1.000
_cell.angle_alpha   90.00
_cell.angle_beta   90.00
_cell.angle_gamma   90.00
#
_symmetry.space_group_name_H-M   'P 1'
#
loop_
_entity.id
_entity.type
_entity.pdbx_description
1 polymer ?
#
loop_
_entity_poly.entity_id
_entity_poly.type
_entity_poly.pdbx_seq_one_letter_code
_entity_poly.pdbx_strand_id
1 'polypeptide(L)'
;MHAQAADWWKWDFESAWTPDESGLIFGVAGGNATFGYFSDVSNLVVDQRGFSTIIQEEAKTFLKNGDARLRLKTTVEGIKYGKDGVTITTDKGDCIQADYAICTFSLGVLQSNTTEFSPPLPDWKQSAIDQFAMGTYTKIFMQFEEAFWDNQTQFFLYADPLERGRYPLFQSLNPEGFAPGSNQRSQQAVSYQSVLITD
;
A
#
# COMPACT_ATOMS: atom_id res chain seq x y z
N MET A 1 25.15 12.28 4.19
CA MET A 1 24.74 10.93 3.76
C MET A 1 24.23 10.08 4.92
N HIS A 2 25.00 9.81 5.98
CA HIS A 2 24.47 9.06 7.14
C HIS A 2 23.22 9.71 7.78
N ALA A 3 23.21 11.04 7.92
CA ALA A 3 22.03 11.78 8.39
C ALA A 3 20.81 11.58 7.46
N GLN A 4 21.02 11.54 6.15
CA GLN A 4 19.94 11.34 5.18
C GLN A 4 19.38 9.91 5.23
N ALA A 5 20.21 8.90 5.48
CA ALA A 5 19.74 7.54 5.69
C ALA A 5 18.92 7.41 6.99
N ALA A 6 19.32 8.13 8.05
CA ALA A 6 18.55 8.19 9.30
C ALA A 6 17.22 8.93 9.13
N ASP A 7 17.19 10.03 8.38
CA ASP A 7 15.95 10.75 8.06
C ASP A 7 15.01 9.89 7.21
N TRP A 8 15.56 9.19 6.21
CA TRP A 8 14.79 8.27 5.37
C TRP A 8 14.17 7.15 6.21
N TRP A 9 14.95 6.53 7.11
CA TRP A 9 14.44 5.51 8.03
C TRP A 9 13.29 6.01 8.89
N LYS A 10 13.40 7.24 9.39
CA LYS A 10 12.39 7.84 10.28
C LYS A 10 11.10 8.25 9.59
N TRP A 11 11.14 8.51 8.29
CA TRP A 11 10.02 9.15 7.61
C TRP A 11 9.72 8.54 6.24
N ASP A 12 10.62 8.72 5.28
CA ASP A 12 10.45 8.30 3.88
C ASP A 12 10.12 6.80 3.77
N PHE A 13 10.61 5.97 4.70
CA PHE A 13 10.29 4.55 4.78
C PHE A 13 8.78 4.28 4.84
N GLU A 14 8.05 5.09 5.60
CA GLU A 14 6.60 4.91 5.81
C GLU A 14 5.77 5.80 4.87
N SER A 15 6.27 7.01 4.57
CA SER A 15 5.53 8.01 3.79
C SER A 15 5.83 7.95 2.29
N ALA A 16 6.88 7.25 1.87
CA ALA A 16 7.42 7.22 0.51
C ALA A 16 7.86 8.58 -0.05
N TRP A 17 7.88 9.63 0.77
CA TRP A 17 8.24 11.00 0.40
C TRP A 17 9.08 11.65 1.50
N THR A 18 9.84 12.68 1.14
CA THR A 18 10.62 13.42 2.15
C THR A 18 9.70 14.21 3.10
N PRO A 19 10.17 14.57 4.31
CA PRO A 19 9.40 15.41 5.24
C PRO A 19 9.03 16.79 4.71
N ASP A 20 9.75 17.30 3.71
CA ASP A 20 9.47 18.61 3.09
C ASP A 20 8.32 18.52 2.08
N GLU A 21 8.13 17.34 1.47
CA GLU A 21 7.12 17.08 0.44
C GLU A 21 5.83 16.48 1.01
N SER A 22 5.96 15.69 2.07
CA SER A 22 4.83 15.13 2.80
C SER A 22 4.53 16.01 4.01
N GLY A 23 3.27 16.24 4.34
CA GLY A 23 2.88 17.15 5.42
C GLY A 23 3.32 16.66 6.81
N LEU A 24 4.60 16.86 7.16
CA LEU A 24 5.26 16.34 8.37
C LEU A 24 4.43 16.58 9.63
N ILE A 25 3.94 17.80 9.81
CA ILE A 25 3.16 18.19 10.98
C ILE A 25 1.88 17.34 11.10
N PHE A 26 1.15 17.17 10.00
CA PHE A 26 -0.07 16.37 9.97
C PHE A 26 0.21 14.87 10.03
N GLY A 27 1.29 14.41 9.43
CA GLY A 27 1.73 13.02 9.49
C GLY A 27 2.13 12.60 10.91
N VAL A 28 2.87 13.45 11.65
CA VAL A 28 3.23 13.21 13.05
C VAL A 28 1.99 13.21 13.94
N ALA A 29 1.08 14.18 13.75
CA ALA A 29 -0.17 14.23 14.50
C ALA A 29 -1.02 12.98 14.26
N GLY A 30 -1.12 12.54 13.00
CA GLY A 30 -1.78 11.31 12.60
C GLY A 30 -1.13 10.09 13.22
N GLY A 31 0.19 9.92 13.08
CA GLY A 31 0.94 8.79 13.64
C GLY A 31 0.82 8.67 15.16
N ASN A 32 0.83 9.80 15.88
CA ASN A 32 0.56 9.77 17.32
C ASN A 32 -0.87 9.27 17.62
N ALA A 33 -1.86 9.77 16.88
CA ALA A 33 -3.25 9.41 17.07
C ALA A 33 -3.58 7.96 16.69
N THR A 34 -2.88 7.37 15.72
CA THR A 34 -3.20 6.06 15.15
C THR A 34 -2.25 4.94 15.56
N PHE A 35 -1.00 5.26 15.89
CA PHE A 35 0.02 4.28 16.25
C PHE A 35 0.50 4.51 17.69
N GLY A 36 0.96 5.73 17.99
CA GLY A 36 1.59 6.07 19.27
C GLY A 36 0.68 5.91 20.50
N TYR A 37 -0.64 6.05 20.36
CA TYR A 37 -1.58 5.84 21.47
C TYR A 37 -1.95 4.37 21.73
N PHE A 38 -1.67 3.45 20.79
CA PHE A 38 -2.14 2.07 20.88
C PHE A 38 -1.09 1.11 21.43
N SER A 39 0.17 1.25 20.99
CA SER A 39 1.27 0.36 21.40
C SER A 39 2.61 1.00 21.10
N ASP A 40 3.58 0.81 22.00
CA ASP A 40 5.00 1.11 21.77
C ASP A 40 5.73 -0.02 21.02
N VAL A 41 5.08 -1.17 20.85
CA VAL A 41 5.59 -2.32 20.11
C VAL A 41 5.06 -2.33 18.68
N SER A 42 5.98 -2.44 17.71
CA SER A 42 5.67 -2.72 16.31
C SER A 42 5.93 -4.19 16.01
N ASN A 43 4.87 -4.94 15.71
CA ASN A 43 4.97 -6.37 15.38
C ASN A 43 4.78 -6.58 13.88
N LEU A 44 5.65 -7.39 13.27
CA LEU A 44 5.40 -7.87 11.91
C LEU A 44 4.45 -9.07 11.96
N VAL A 45 3.38 -9.03 11.17
CA VAL A 45 2.52 -10.20 10.98
C VAL A 45 3.22 -11.21 10.09
N VAL A 46 3.67 -12.31 10.70
CA VAL A 46 4.49 -13.37 10.07
C VAL A 46 3.71 -14.67 9.88
N ASP A 47 2.38 -14.57 9.83
CA ASP A 47 1.52 -15.72 9.55
C ASP A 47 1.92 -16.34 8.21
N GLN A 48 2.33 -17.61 8.25
CA GLN A 48 2.80 -18.36 7.08
C GLN A 48 1.71 -18.53 6.01
N ARG A 49 0.43 -18.38 6.39
CA ARG A 49 -0.69 -18.40 5.45
C ARG A 49 -0.83 -17.07 4.69
N GLY A 50 -0.15 -16.02 5.15
CA GLY A 50 -0.15 -14.68 4.57
C GLY A 50 -1.36 -13.83 4.95
N PHE A 51 -1.21 -12.50 4.83
CA PHE A 51 -2.27 -11.52 5.16
C PHE A 51 -3.57 -11.73 4.36
N SER A 52 -3.46 -12.29 3.15
CA SER A 52 -4.62 -12.66 2.32
C SER A 52 -5.57 -13.63 3.02
N THR A 53 -5.07 -14.46 3.94
CA THR A 53 -5.88 -15.39 4.73
C THR A 53 -6.90 -14.65 5.56
N ILE A 54 -6.55 -13.53 6.20
CA ILE A 54 -7.51 -12.74 6.99
C ILE A 54 -8.67 -12.30 6.10
N ILE A 55 -8.37 -11.71 4.93
CA ILE A 55 -9.40 -11.24 4.00
C ILE A 55 -10.28 -12.41 3.50
N GLN A 56 -9.67 -13.56 3.19
CA GLN A 56 -10.40 -14.73 2.71
C GLN A 56 -11.28 -15.37 3.79
N GLU A 57 -10.79 -15.50 5.02
CA GLU A 57 -11.56 -16.05 6.14
C GLU A 57 -12.69 -15.11 6.55
N GLU A 58 -12.45 -13.80 6.61
CA GLU A 58 -13.50 -12.81 6.86
C GLU A 58 -14.57 -12.88 5.77
N ALA A 59 -14.18 -12.95 4.50
CA ALA A 59 -15.11 -13.11 3.38
C ALA A 59 -15.96 -14.39 3.51
N LYS A 60 -15.39 -15.52 3.95
CA LYS A 60 -16.12 -16.78 4.15
C LYS A 60 -17.21 -16.69 5.22
N THR A 61 -17.12 -15.74 6.16
CA THR A 61 -18.17 -15.57 7.19
C THR A 61 -19.50 -15.11 6.59
N PHE A 62 -19.47 -14.41 5.44
CA PHE A 62 -20.67 -13.86 4.81
C PHE A 62 -20.83 -14.19 3.33
N LEU A 63 -19.82 -14.75 2.63
CA LEU A 63 -19.89 -15.20 1.23
C LEU A 63 -19.73 -16.71 1.12
N LYS A 64 -20.44 -17.31 0.16
CA LYS A 64 -20.27 -18.72 -0.22
C LYS A 64 -19.30 -18.85 -1.39
N ASN A 65 -18.80 -20.06 -1.64
CA ASN A 65 -18.03 -20.32 -2.86
C ASN A 65 -18.91 -20.07 -4.10
N GLY A 66 -18.45 -19.21 -5.01
CA GLY A 66 -19.22 -18.82 -6.21
C GLY A 66 -20.41 -17.91 -5.92
N ASP A 67 -20.42 -17.20 -4.79
CA ASP A 67 -21.50 -16.27 -4.44
C ASP A 67 -21.66 -15.17 -5.49
N ALA A 68 -22.86 -15.05 -6.05
CA ALA A 68 -23.18 -14.09 -7.10
C ALA A 68 -23.01 -12.62 -6.65
N ARG A 69 -22.98 -12.35 -5.34
CA ARG A 69 -22.72 -11.00 -4.80
C ARG A 69 -21.28 -10.53 -5.05
N LEU A 70 -20.32 -11.45 -5.18
CA LEU A 70 -18.93 -11.12 -5.47
C LEU A 70 -18.64 -11.28 -6.96
N ARG A 71 -18.45 -10.15 -7.66
CA ARG A 71 -18.21 -10.12 -9.11
C ARG A 71 -16.76 -9.77 -9.39
N LEU A 72 -15.90 -10.78 -9.45
CA LEU A 72 -14.50 -10.61 -9.83
C LEU A 72 -14.35 -10.41 -11.35
N LYS A 73 -13.24 -9.78 -11.76
CA LYS A 73 -12.95 -9.46 -13.18
C LYS A 73 -14.11 -8.67 -13.81
N THR A 74 -14.69 -7.75 -13.07
CA THR A 74 -15.76 -6.86 -13.50
C THR A 74 -15.29 -5.46 -13.15
N THR A 75 -14.86 -4.73 -14.17
CA THR A 75 -14.31 -3.38 -14.00
C THR A 75 -15.45 -2.38 -14.08
N VAL A 76 -15.53 -1.47 -13.13
CA VAL A 76 -16.54 -0.40 -13.15
C VAL A 76 -16.05 0.74 -14.02
N GLU A 77 -16.81 1.07 -15.07
CA GLU A 77 -16.49 2.15 -16.01
C GLU A 77 -17.36 3.40 -15.79
N GLY A 78 -18.58 3.23 -15.28
CA GLY A 78 -19.52 4.33 -15.08
C GLY A 78 -20.33 4.20 -13.80
N ILE A 79 -20.57 5.32 -13.13
CA ILE A 79 -21.33 5.42 -11.89
C ILE A 79 -22.31 6.58 -12.04
N LYS A 80 -23.58 6.25 -12.29
CA LYS A 80 -24.67 7.23 -12.27
C LYS A 80 -25.33 7.21 -10.90
N TYR A 81 -25.45 8.35 -10.22
CA TYR A 81 -26.06 8.44 -8.90
C TYR A 81 -27.00 9.64 -8.77
N GLY A 82 -28.00 9.52 -7.90
CA GLY A 82 -28.98 10.58 -7.67
C GLY A 82 -29.95 10.24 -6.54
N LYS A 83 -31.09 10.95 -6.52
CA LYS A 83 -32.13 10.73 -5.50
C LYS A 83 -32.82 9.37 -5.63
N ASP A 84 -32.80 8.79 -6.82
CA ASP A 84 -33.48 7.53 -7.15
C ASP A 84 -32.55 6.31 -7.08
N GLY A 85 -31.35 6.48 -6.51
CA GLY A 85 -30.35 5.43 -6.33
C GLY A 85 -29.13 5.56 -7.23
N VAL A 86 -28.46 4.44 -7.46
CA VAL A 86 -27.19 4.32 -8.19
C VAL A 86 -27.29 3.26 -9.28
N THR A 87 -26.77 3.57 -10.46
CA THR A 87 -26.59 2.64 -11.57
C THR A 87 -25.11 2.56 -11.94
N ILE A 88 -24.54 1.36 -11.89
CA ILE A 88 -23.15 1.06 -12.19
C ILE A 88 -23.08 0.39 -13.55
N THR A 89 -22.28 0.92 -14.46
CA THR A 89 -21.96 0.31 -15.76
C THR A 89 -20.59 -0.35 -15.67
N THR A 90 -20.46 -1.57 -16.20
CA THR A 90 -19.20 -2.32 -16.17
C THR A 90 -18.61 -2.52 -17.57
N ASP A 91 -17.34 -2.92 -17.63
CA ASP A 91 -16.59 -3.32 -18.83
C ASP A 91 -17.24 -4.46 -19.64
N LYS A 92 -18.20 -5.16 -19.06
CA LYS A 92 -18.98 -6.22 -19.73
C LYS A 92 -20.24 -5.68 -20.42
N GLY A 93 -20.50 -4.38 -20.33
CA GLY A 93 -21.70 -3.74 -20.87
C GLY A 93 -22.98 -4.02 -20.06
N ASP A 94 -22.88 -4.66 -18.90
CA ASP A 94 -24.00 -4.85 -18.00
C ASP A 94 -24.13 -3.71 -16.98
N CYS A 95 -25.36 -3.53 -16.47
CA CYS A 95 -25.69 -2.52 -15.48
C CYS A 95 -26.12 -3.16 -14.15
N ILE A 96 -25.66 -2.59 -13.04
CA ILE A 96 -26.06 -2.96 -11.68
C ILE A 96 -26.80 -1.79 -11.07
N GLN A 97 -28.02 -2.01 -10.58
CA GLN A 97 -28.81 -0.99 -9.90
C GLN A 97 -28.89 -1.28 -8.40
N ALA A 98 -28.77 -0.23 -7.59
CA ALA A 98 -28.86 -0.31 -6.13
C ALA A 98 -29.36 1.02 -5.57
N ASP A 99 -29.91 0.99 -4.35
CA ASP A 99 -30.32 2.23 -3.66
C ASP A 99 -29.12 3.08 -3.24
N TYR A 100 -27.98 2.44 -2.91
CA TYR A 100 -26.76 3.08 -2.46
C TYR A 100 -25.52 2.34 -2.98
N ALA A 101 -24.39 3.05 -3.04
CA ALA A 101 -23.08 2.47 -3.36
C ALA A 101 -22.01 3.01 -2.40
N ILE A 102 -21.05 2.16 -2.06
CA ILE A 102 -19.84 2.54 -1.32
C ILE A 102 -18.67 2.41 -2.28
N CYS A 103 -17.92 3.49 -2.49
CA CYS A 103 -16.75 3.52 -3.35
C CYS A 103 -15.48 3.35 -2.50
N THR A 104 -14.72 2.28 -2.78
CA THR A 104 -13.42 2.00 -2.15
C THR A 104 -12.29 1.95 -3.19
N PHE A 105 -12.43 2.73 -4.26
CA PHE A 105 -11.36 2.86 -5.26
C PHE A 105 -10.11 3.43 -4.62
N SER A 106 -8.95 2.95 -5.07
CA SER A 106 -7.68 3.57 -4.70
C SER A 106 -7.64 5.01 -5.22
N LEU A 107 -6.85 5.86 -4.57
CA LEU A 107 -6.67 7.25 -5.00
C LEU A 107 -6.19 7.35 -6.46
N GLY A 108 -5.25 6.48 -6.87
CA GLY A 108 -4.76 6.44 -8.25
C GLY A 108 -5.87 6.15 -9.28
N VAL A 109 -6.86 5.31 -8.94
CA VAL A 109 -8.03 5.05 -9.80
C VAL A 109 -8.95 6.27 -9.89
N LEU A 110 -9.14 6.98 -8.78
CA LEU A 110 -9.92 8.22 -8.77
C LEU A 110 -9.24 9.33 -9.59
N GLN A 111 -7.91 9.29 -9.69
CA GLN A 111 -7.11 10.23 -10.50
C GLN A 111 -6.96 9.79 -11.98
N SER A 112 -7.22 8.53 -12.33
CA SER A 112 -6.92 7.98 -13.66
C SER A 112 -7.98 8.21 -14.74
N ASN A 113 -9.07 8.94 -14.45
CA ASN A 113 -10.21 9.15 -15.37
C ASN A 113 -10.79 7.86 -15.97
N THR A 114 -10.54 6.70 -15.35
CA THR A 114 -10.98 5.38 -15.84
C THR A 114 -12.43 5.06 -15.48
N THR A 115 -13.02 5.81 -14.54
CA THR A 115 -14.41 5.64 -14.12
C THR A 115 -15.12 6.98 -14.17
N GLU A 116 -16.21 7.05 -14.91
CA GLU A 116 -17.03 8.27 -15.06
C GLU A 116 -18.08 8.35 -13.95
N PHE A 117 -18.16 9.50 -13.27
CA PHE A 117 -19.21 9.81 -12.31
C PHE A 117 -20.26 10.72 -12.94
N SER A 118 -21.55 10.36 -12.83
CA SER A 118 -22.68 11.13 -13.38
C SER A 118 -23.77 11.34 -12.31
N PRO A 119 -23.97 12.55 -11.78
CA PRO A 119 -23.20 13.76 -12.06
C PRO A 119 -21.74 13.62 -11.61
N PRO A 120 -20.82 14.50 -12.08
CA PRO A 120 -19.46 14.52 -11.57
C PRO A 120 -19.41 14.71 -10.06
N LEU A 121 -18.34 14.23 -9.43
CA LEU A 121 -18.09 14.50 -8.02
C LEU A 121 -18.03 16.03 -7.79
N PRO A 122 -18.53 16.55 -6.65
CA PRO A 122 -18.46 17.98 -6.38
C PRO A 122 -17.03 18.54 -6.44
N ASP A 123 -16.87 19.80 -6.83
CA ASP A 123 -15.56 20.44 -7.04
C ASP A 123 -14.63 20.34 -5.82
N TRP A 124 -15.19 20.45 -4.62
CA TRP A 124 -14.41 20.32 -3.38
C TRP A 124 -13.81 18.92 -3.21
N LYS A 125 -14.49 17.88 -3.71
CA LYS A 125 -14.04 16.49 -3.64
C LYS A 125 -13.01 16.18 -4.71
N GLN A 126 -13.21 16.68 -5.93
CA GLN A 126 -12.23 16.60 -7.01
C GLN A 126 -10.93 17.30 -6.60
N SER A 127 -11.04 18.55 -6.11
CA SER A 127 -9.89 19.32 -5.62
C SER A 127 -9.13 18.59 -4.51
N ALA A 128 -9.85 17.93 -3.59
CA ALA A 128 -9.21 17.14 -2.54
C ALA A 128 -8.47 15.92 -3.10
N ILE A 129 -9.05 15.21 -4.08
CA ILE A 129 -8.42 14.07 -4.74
C ILE A 129 -7.13 14.49 -5.45
N ASP A 130 -7.15 15.62 -6.17
CA ASP A 130 -6.01 16.10 -6.96
C ASP A 130 -4.84 16.62 -6.10
N GLN A 131 -5.12 17.03 -4.86
CA GLN A 131 -4.09 17.54 -3.94
C GLN A 131 -3.23 16.43 -3.32
N PHE A 132 -3.65 15.16 -3.38
CA PHE A 132 -2.87 14.05 -2.84
C PHE A 132 -1.97 13.42 -3.91
N ALA A 133 -0.69 13.26 -3.58
CA ALA A 133 0.25 12.51 -4.40
C ALA A 133 0.34 11.04 -3.94
N MET A 134 0.21 10.09 -4.87
CA MET A 134 0.47 8.68 -4.59
C MET A 134 1.97 8.40 -4.64
N GLY A 135 2.56 8.13 -3.47
CA GLY A 135 3.94 7.63 -3.38
C GLY A 135 4.05 6.23 -4.00
N THR A 136 5.11 5.99 -4.75
CA THR A 136 5.42 4.66 -5.30
C THR A 136 6.47 3.98 -4.46
N TYR A 137 6.23 2.71 -4.13
CA TYR A 137 7.10 1.91 -3.28
C TYR A 137 7.33 0.54 -3.89
N THR A 138 8.58 0.11 -3.96
CA THR A 138 8.94 -1.20 -4.51
C THR A 138 9.62 -2.05 -3.45
N LYS A 139 9.10 -3.27 -3.25
CA LYS A 139 9.74 -4.30 -2.42
C LYS A 139 10.30 -5.40 -3.32
N ILE A 140 11.55 -5.74 -3.11
CA ILE A 140 12.25 -6.83 -3.77
C ILE A 140 12.51 -7.91 -2.72
N PHE A 141 12.13 -9.14 -2.99
CA PHE A 141 12.41 -10.28 -2.11
C PHE A 141 13.51 -11.14 -2.74
N MET A 142 14.55 -11.44 -1.97
CA MET A 142 15.67 -12.26 -2.39
C MET A 142 15.84 -13.42 -1.41
N GLN A 143 16.04 -14.62 -1.94
CA GLN A 143 16.36 -15.82 -1.17
C GLN A 143 17.75 -16.30 -1.56
N PHE A 144 18.55 -16.65 -0.56
CA PHE A 144 19.92 -17.13 -0.73
C PHE A 144 20.05 -18.54 -0.16
N GLU A 145 21.04 -19.31 -0.64
CA GLU A 145 21.32 -20.64 -0.08
C GLU A 145 21.77 -20.55 1.38
N GLU A 146 22.63 -19.57 1.69
CA GLU A 146 23.12 -19.27 3.03
C GLU A 146 23.05 -17.78 3.32
N ALA A 147 22.75 -17.42 4.57
CA ALA A 147 22.79 -16.03 5.02
C ALA A 147 24.25 -15.58 5.23
N PHE A 148 24.72 -14.68 4.38
CA PHE A 148 26.05 -14.06 4.48
C PHE A 148 26.06 -12.79 5.36
N TRP A 149 24.95 -12.51 6.05
CA TRP A 149 24.76 -11.38 6.96
C TRP A 149 24.48 -11.89 8.39
N ASP A 150 24.44 -10.97 9.36
CA ASP A 150 24.13 -11.34 10.74
C ASP A 150 22.65 -11.77 10.90
N ASN A 151 22.44 -13.01 11.34
CA ASN A 151 21.12 -13.62 11.53
C ASN A 151 20.29 -13.00 12.65
N GLN A 152 20.90 -12.23 13.56
CA GLN A 152 20.19 -11.54 14.63
C GLN A 152 19.75 -10.13 14.23
N THR A 153 20.32 -9.57 13.16
CA THR A 153 20.04 -8.21 12.72
C THR A 153 18.85 -8.18 11.77
N GLN A 154 17.78 -7.47 12.17
CA GLN A 154 16.58 -7.31 11.34
C GLN A 154 16.77 -6.32 10.20
N PHE A 155 17.34 -5.14 10.47
CA PHE A 155 17.45 -4.07 9.49
C PHE A 155 18.89 -3.65 9.25
N PHE A 156 19.23 -3.49 7.97
CA PHE A 156 20.51 -2.96 7.53
C PHE A 156 20.23 -1.71 6.70
N LEU A 157 20.82 -0.60 7.13
CA LEU A 157 20.73 0.67 6.42
C LEU A 157 21.93 0.82 5.49
N TYR A 158 21.66 1.21 4.25
CA TYR A 158 22.67 1.55 3.26
C TYR A 158 22.56 3.03 2.91
N ALA A 159 23.59 3.80 3.26
CA ALA A 159 23.70 5.20 2.88
C ALA A 159 24.44 5.30 1.54
N ASP A 160 23.71 5.26 0.43
CA ASP A 160 24.31 5.46 -0.89
C ASP A 160 25.05 6.81 -0.94
N PRO A 161 26.28 6.88 -1.47
CA PRO A 161 27.08 8.10 -1.45
C PRO A 161 26.60 9.16 -2.47
N LEU A 162 25.73 8.79 -3.41
CA LEU A 162 25.33 9.63 -4.54
C LEU A 162 23.82 9.95 -4.53
N GLU A 163 22.97 9.01 -4.10
CA GLU A 163 21.52 9.11 -4.29
C GLU A 163 20.71 8.68 -3.05
N ARG A 164 19.96 9.61 -2.44
CA ARG A 164 18.99 9.29 -1.36
C ARG A 164 17.88 8.39 -1.93
N GLY A 165 17.48 7.36 -1.18
CA GLY A 165 16.38 6.46 -1.57
C GLY A 165 16.80 5.29 -2.45
N ARG A 166 18.08 5.23 -2.87
CA ARG A 166 18.63 4.10 -3.62
C ARG A 166 18.96 2.93 -2.71
N TYR A 167 18.01 2.01 -2.60
CA TYR A 167 18.08 0.79 -1.77
C TYR A 167 18.54 1.02 -0.32
N PRO A 168 17.96 2.01 0.39
CA PRO A 168 18.47 2.46 1.68
C PRO A 168 18.22 1.45 2.79
N LEU A 169 17.29 0.51 2.57
CA LEU A 169 16.89 -0.46 3.57
C LEU A 169 16.89 -1.88 3.03
N PHE A 170 17.51 -2.75 3.81
CA PHE A 170 17.32 -4.19 3.70
C PHE A 170 16.82 -4.74 5.02
N GLN A 171 15.79 -5.58 4.95
CA GLN A 171 15.21 -6.26 6.09
C GLN A 171 15.46 -7.77 5.95
N SER A 172 16.20 -8.35 6.90
CA SER A 172 16.29 -9.79 7.05
C SER A 172 15.03 -10.34 7.71
N LEU A 173 14.58 -11.51 7.24
CA LEU A 173 13.49 -12.26 7.86
C LEU A 173 14.00 -13.43 8.72
N ASN A 174 15.32 -13.57 8.90
CA ASN A 174 15.92 -14.63 9.71
C ASN A 174 15.78 -14.49 11.25
N PRO A 175 15.70 -13.28 11.84
CA PRO A 175 15.58 -13.16 13.29
C PRO A 175 14.36 -13.88 13.87
N GLU A 176 14.43 -14.23 15.15
CA GLU A 176 13.33 -14.83 15.89
C GLU A 176 12.09 -13.92 15.87
N GLY A 177 10.90 -14.52 15.72
CA GLY A 177 9.65 -13.77 15.53
C GLY A 177 9.34 -13.39 14.07
N PHE A 178 10.20 -13.75 13.10
CA PHE A 178 9.99 -13.57 11.67
C PHE A 178 9.82 -14.92 10.94
N ALA A 179 10.78 -15.28 10.08
CA ALA A 179 10.85 -16.57 9.38
C ALA A 179 12.26 -17.18 9.57
N PRO A 180 12.57 -17.71 10.77
CA PRO A 180 13.89 -18.23 11.08
C PRO A 180 14.34 -19.32 10.11
N GLY A 181 15.59 -19.23 9.64
CA GLY A 181 16.17 -20.18 8.69
C GLY A 181 15.68 -20.05 7.24
N SER A 182 14.90 -19.01 6.91
CA SER A 182 14.42 -18.78 5.54
C SER A 182 15.53 -18.38 4.56
N ASN A 183 16.64 -17.81 5.09
CA ASN A 183 17.70 -17.17 4.31
C ASN A 183 17.14 -16.12 3.33
N GLN A 184 16.05 -15.47 3.73
CA GLN A 184 15.38 -14.44 2.96
C GLN A 184 15.77 -13.05 3.45
N ARG A 185 16.01 -12.17 2.47
CA ARG A 185 16.23 -10.74 2.68
C ARG A 185 15.29 -10.00 1.75
N SER A 186 14.47 -9.13 2.32
CA SER A 186 13.76 -8.14 1.52
C SER A 186 14.61 -6.88 1.41
N GLN A 187 14.61 -6.29 0.23
CA GLN A 187 15.21 -5.00 -0.04
C GLN A 187 14.08 -4.08 -0.46
N GLN A 188 14.15 -2.83 -0.01
CA GLN A 188 13.11 -1.88 -0.29
C GLN A 188 13.71 -0.62 -0.89
N ALA A 189 13.06 -0.10 -1.92
CA ALA A 189 13.43 1.12 -2.59
C ALA A 189 12.19 2.00 -2.74
N VAL A 190 12.30 3.23 -2.24
CA VAL A 190 11.42 4.33 -2.66
C VAL A 190 12.03 4.82 -3.95
N SER A 191 11.48 4.37 -5.08
CA SER A 191 11.96 4.81 -6.37
C SER A 191 11.02 5.87 -6.93
N TYR A 192 11.58 7.00 -7.33
CA TYR A 192 10.91 7.94 -8.22
C TYR A 192 10.87 7.44 -9.68
N GLN A 193 11.48 6.28 -9.97
CA GLN A 193 11.47 5.61 -11.27
C GLN A 193 11.47 4.09 -11.14
N SER A 194 10.55 3.43 -11.84
CA SER A 194 10.40 1.98 -11.92
C SER A 194 11.73 1.26 -12.18
N VAL A 195 12.12 0.37 -11.26
CA VAL A 195 13.30 -0.50 -11.40
C VAL A 195 12.90 -1.75 -12.17
N LEU A 196 13.36 -1.86 -13.42
CA LEU A 196 13.41 -3.11 -14.16
C LEU A 196 14.64 -3.90 -13.68
N ILE A 197 14.42 -5.03 -13.01
CA ILE A 197 15.45 -6.03 -12.76
C ILE A 197 15.29 -7.06 -13.88
N THR A 198 16.20 -7.04 -14.85
CA THR A 198 16.38 -8.14 -15.81
C THR A 198 17.61 -8.94 -15.40
N ASP A 199 17.49 -10.26 -15.46
CA ASP A 199 18.58 -11.22 -15.25
C ASP A 199 19.81 -10.95 -16.15
#